data_AF-A0A353N1G2-F1
#
_entry.id   AF-A0A353N1G2-F1
#
_cell.length_a   1.000
_cell.length_b   1.000
_cell.length_c   1.000
_cell.angle_alpha   90.00
_cell.angle_beta   90.00
_cell.angle_gamma   90.00
#
_symmetry.space_group_name_H-M   'P 1'
#
loop_
_entity.id
_entity.type
_entity.pdbx_description
1 polymer ?
#
loop_
_entity_poly.entity_id
_entity_poly.type
_entity_poly.pdbx_seq_one_letter_code
_entity_poly.pdbx_strand_id
1 'polypeptide(L)'
;MLFKNEPIRCLVNPTLGFEYKDELKKAEKSKKVTVVGAGPAGLEAARAAALAGHDVTLYEKTDRFGGQFTTAAIPPVKGDLAAYVSCAAKQLEKLGVDIRMNTEYTAELCDREKPDKVI
;
A
#
# COMPACT_ATOMS: atom_id res chain seq x y z
N MET A 1 15.40 9.46 -16.33
CA MET A 1 15.59 8.00 -16.28
C MET A 1 16.62 7.59 -17.32
N LEU A 2 16.30 6.95 -18.46
CA LEU A 2 17.35 6.41 -19.36
C LEU A 2 18.31 7.47 -19.93
N PHE A 3 17.77 8.53 -20.56
CA PHE A 3 18.60 9.59 -21.17
C PHE A 3 19.13 10.64 -20.19
N LYS A 4 18.72 10.57 -18.91
CA LYS A 4 19.17 11.50 -17.86
C LYS A 4 20.22 10.88 -16.93
N ASN A 5 20.67 9.66 -17.23
CA ASN A 5 21.58 8.88 -16.37
C ASN A 5 21.05 8.73 -14.92
N GLU A 6 19.74 8.57 -14.76
CA GLU A 6 19.09 8.30 -13.49
C GLU A 6 18.64 6.83 -13.44
N PRO A 7 18.54 6.20 -12.25
CA PRO A 7 18.00 4.87 -12.12
C PRO A 7 16.64 4.71 -12.81
N ILE A 8 16.48 3.61 -13.55
CA ILE A 8 15.20 3.20 -14.12
C ILE A 8 14.24 2.89 -12.97
N ARG A 9 12.97 3.29 -13.08
CA ARG A 9 11.94 3.01 -12.07
C ARG A 9 10.77 2.28 -12.70
N CYS A 10 10.04 1.51 -11.90
CA CYS A 10 8.81 0.86 -12.30
C CYS A 10 7.63 1.47 -11.52
N LEU A 11 6.48 1.59 -12.17
CA LEU A 11 5.24 2.07 -11.55
C LEU A 11 4.80 1.16 -10.38
N VAL A 12 4.98 -0.15 -10.54
CA VAL A 12 4.44 -1.18 -9.62
C VAL A 12 5.53 -1.92 -8.83
N ASN A 13 6.80 -1.69 -9.17
CA ASN A 13 7.94 -2.23 -8.42
C ASN A 13 8.87 -1.08 -7.99
N PRO A 14 8.69 -0.52 -6.78
CA PRO A 14 9.50 0.61 -6.32
C PRO A 14 10.98 0.27 -6.13
N THR A 15 11.35 -1.02 -6.04
CA THR A 15 12.75 -1.44 -5.85
C THR A 15 13.55 -1.50 -7.16
N LEU A 16 12.91 -1.39 -8.32
CA LEU A 16 13.60 -1.42 -9.61
C LEU A 16 14.61 -0.27 -9.68
N GLY A 17 15.87 -0.60 -9.99
CA GLY A 17 16.99 0.34 -10.05
C GLY A 17 17.56 0.76 -8.68
N PHE A 18 17.05 0.19 -7.59
CA PHE A 18 17.46 0.43 -6.21
C PHE A 18 17.70 -0.87 -5.43
N GLU A 19 17.88 -1.98 -6.12
CA GLU A 19 18.03 -3.33 -5.54
C GLU A 19 19.21 -3.41 -4.56
N TYR A 20 20.22 -2.56 -4.75
CA TYR A 20 21.40 -2.46 -3.89
C TYR A 20 21.15 -1.78 -2.53
N LYS A 21 19.99 -1.13 -2.31
CA LYS A 21 19.75 -0.33 -1.10
C LYS A 21 19.24 -1.11 0.12
N ASP A 22 18.79 -2.35 -0.04
CA ASP A 22 18.24 -3.19 1.04
C ASP A 22 17.28 -2.42 1.97
N GLU A 23 16.26 -1.76 1.38
CA GLU A 23 15.38 -0.82 2.11
C GLU A 23 14.33 -1.51 3.00
N LEU A 24 14.04 -2.79 2.79
CA LEU A 24 13.00 -3.54 3.53
C LEU A 24 13.59 -4.34 4.70
N LYS A 25 14.30 -3.65 5.59
CA LYS A 25 14.80 -4.26 6.84
C LYS A 25 13.65 -4.54 7.80
N LYS A 26 13.72 -5.69 8.47
CA LYS A 26 12.79 -6.03 9.55
C LYS A 26 12.92 -5.03 10.69
N ALA A 27 11.79 -4.60 11.23
CA ALA A 27 11.77 -3.73 12.39
C ALA A 27 12.25 -4.49 13.63
N GLU A 28 13.12 -3.87 14.44
CA GLU A 28 13.56 -4.43 15.73
C GLU A 28 12.40 -4.59 16.71
N LYS A 29 11.40 -3.70 16.62
CA LYS A 29 10.18 -3.73 17.42
C LYS A 29 8.98 -3.51 16.51
N SER A 30 8.03 -4.44 16.58
CA SER A 30 6.75 -4.29 15.90
C SER A 30 5.98 -3.10 16.48
N LYS A 31 5.18 -2.47 15.63
CA LYS A 31 4.36 -1.29 15.94
C LYS A 31 2.99 -1.49 15.31
N LYS A 32 1.97 -0.88 15.90
CA LYS A 32 0.64 -0.77 15.32
C LYS A 32 0.62 0.34 14.28
N VAL A 33 0.54 -0.04 13.01
CA VAL A 33 0.55 0.88 11.87
C VAL A 33 -0.84 0.91 11.26
N THR A 34 -1.45 2.08 11.23
CA THR A 34 -2.68 2.31 10.50
C THR A 34 -2.39 2.96 9.16
N VAL A 35 -2.94 2.40 8.09
CA VAL A 35 -2.86 2.96 6.73
C VAL A 35 -4.25 3.41 6.30
N VAL A 36 -4.38 4.65 5.85
CA VAL A 36 -5.65 5.23 5.43
C VAL A 36 -5.72 5.35 3.91
N GLY A 37 -6.63 4.57 3.31
CA GLY A 37 -6.92 4.55 1.89
C GLY A 37 -6.35 3.32 1.18
N ALA A 38 -7.18 2.64 0.40
CA ALA A 38 -6.83 1.48 -0.42
C ALA A 38 -6.38 1.85 -1.85
N GLY A 39 -5.81 3.04 -2.03
CA GLY A 39 -5.19 3.46 -3.30
C GLY A 39 -3.83 2.78 -3.53
N PRO A 40 -3.17 3.00 -4.69
CA PRO A 40 -1.86 2.41 -4.98
C PRO A 40 -0.80 2.74 -3.91
N ALA A 41 -0.82 3.96 -3.37
CA ALA A 41 0.10 4.38 -2.31
C ALA A 41 -0.17 3.63 -0.98
N GLY A 42 -1.43 3.55 -0.55
CA GLY A 42 -1.78 2.83 0.68
C GLY A 42 -1.58 1.32 0.58
N LEU A 43 -1.85 0.73 -0.59
CA LEU A 43 -1.56 -0.68 -0.86
C LEU A 43 -0.06 -0.98 -0.71
N GLU A 44 0.80 -0.17 -1.30
CA GLU A 44 2.25 -0.38 -1.19
C GLU A 44 2.78 -0.05 0.22
N ALA A 45 2.25 0.99 0.87
CA ALA A 45 2.61 1.33 2.25
C ALA A 45 2.26 0.21 3.24
N ALA A 46 1.03 -0.33 3.14
CA ALA A 46 0.60 -1.46 3.97
C ALA A 46 1.44 -2.70 3.71
N ARG A 47 1.75 -2.99 2.44
CA ARG A 47 2.61 -4.12 2.05
C ARG A 47 4.01 -3.97 2.64
N ALA A 48 4.63 -2.79 2.49
CA ALA A 48 5.97 -2.53 3.00
C ALA A 48 6.02 -2.61 4.54
N ALA A 49 5.04 -2.02 5.23
CA ALA A 49 4.96 -2.08 6.70
C ALA A 49 4.77 -3.52 7.21
N ALA A 50 3.91 -4.30 6.56
CA ALA A 50 3.69 -5.71 6.92
C ALA A 50 4.95 -6.56 6.64
N LEU A 51 5.62 -6.35 5.51
CA LEU A 51 6.90 -6.99 5.20
C LEU A 51 7.99 -6.63 6.21
N ALA A 52 7.99 -5.40 6.75
CA ALA A 52 8.89 -4.99 7.83
C ALA A 52 8.54 -5.64 9.19
N GLY A 53 7.37 -6.28 9.34
CA GLY A 53 6.95 -6.98 10.56
C GLY A 53 6.06 -6.18 11.51
N HIS A 54 5.43 -5.10 11.01
CA HIS A 54 4.46 -4.33 11.77
C HIS A 54 3.08 -5.01 11.80
N ASP A 55 2.30 -4.70 12.84
CA ASP A 55 0.87 -5.02 12.90
C ASP A 55 0.11 -3.94 12.14
N VAL A 56 -0.43 -4.29 10.96
CA VAL A 56 -0.96 -3.32 10.01
C VAL A 56 -2.46 -3.45 9.88
N THR A 57 -3.15 -2.32 10.03
CA THR A 57 -4.58 -2.18 9.69
C THR A 57 -4.74 -1.17 8.57
N LEU A 58 -5.39 -1.56 7.48
CA LEU A 58 -5.71 -0.69 6.35
C LEU A 58 -7.20 -0.36 6.36
N TYR A 59 -7.53 0.94 6.33
CA TYR A 59 -8.91 1.43 6.25
C TYR A 59 -9.20 2.00 4.87
N GLU A 60 -10.37 1.71 4.33
CA GLU A 60 -10.86 2.30 3.10
C GLU A 60 -12.34 2.66 3.24
N LYS A 61 -12.69 3.87 2.84
CA LYS A 61 -14.05 4.41 2.99
C LYS A 61 -15.05 3.79 2.02
N THR A 62 -14.58 3.26 0.90
CA THR A 62 -15.41 2.59 -0.11
C THR A 62 -15.43 1.07 0.06
N ASP A 63 -16.20 0.40 -0.78
CA ASP A 63 -16.36 -1.06 -0.82
C ASP A 63 -15.29 -1.76 -1.69
N ARG A 64 -14.34 -1.00 -2.25
CA ARG A 64 -13.39 -1.51 -3.24
C ARG A 64 -12.00 -0.90 -3.11
N PHE A 65 -10.99 -1.71 -3.45
CA PHE A 65 -9.63 -1.24 -3.60
C PHE A 65 -9.45 -0.36 -4.85
N GLY A 66 -8.33 0.37 -4.89
CA GLY A 66 -7.78 0.96 -6.11
C GLY A 66 -7.74 2.48 -6.10
N GLY A 67 -8.60 3.16 -5.35
CA GLY A 67 -8.66 4.62 -5.33
C GLY A 67 -8.70 5.20 -6.74
N GLN A 68 -7.72 6.04 -7.09
CA GLN A 68 -7.63 6.65 -8.43
C GLN A 68 -7.32 5.65 -9.55
N PHE A 69 -6.70 4.50 -9.26
CA PHE A 69 -6.40 3.49 -10.28
C PHE A 69 -7.68 2.86 -10.85
N THR A 70 -8.77 2.84 -10.07
CA THR A 70 -10.08 2.36 -10.53
C THR A 70 -10.58 3.17 -11.73
N THR A 71 -10.49 4.51 -11.66
CA THR A 71 -10.86 5.38 -12.78
C THR A 71 -9.81 5.34 -13.90
N ALA A 72 -8.53 5.28 -13.54
CA ALA A 72 -7.44 5.25 -14.52
C ALA A 72 -7.42 3.99 -15.40
N ALA A 73 -8.03 2.89 -14.93
CA ALA A 73 -8.14 1.63 -15.66
C ALA A 73 -9.26 1.60 -16.72
N ILE A 74 -10.17 2.58 -16.72
CA ILE A 74 -11.35 2.61 -17.63
C ILE A 74 -10.97 2.73 -19.13
N PRO A 75 -10.00 3.58 -19.54
CA PRO A 75 -9.66 3.70 -20.95
C PRO A 75 -9.17 2.38 -21.56
N PRO A 76 -9.39 2.17 -22.88
CA PRO A 76 -8.94 0.95 -23.55
C PRO A 76 -7.43 0.75 -23.37
N VAL A 77 -7.01 -0.50 -23.22
CA VAL A 77 -5.59 -0.91 -23.04
C VAL A 77 -4.99 -0.50 -21.68
N LYS A 78 -5.79 -0.02 -20.70
CA LYS A 78 -5.33 0.28 -19.33
C LYS A 78 -5.82 -0.70 -18.25
N GLY A 79 -6.40 -1.82 -18.67
CA GLY A 79 -6.94 -2.84 -17.75
C GLY A 79 -5.91 -3.42 -16.77
N ASP A 80 -4.63 -3.39 -17.13
CA ASP A 80 -3.53 -3.87 -16.28
C ASP A 80 -3.42 -3.11 -14.94
N LEU A 81 -3.90 -1.85 -14.88
CA LEU A 81 -3.97 -1.10 -13.62
C LEU A 81 -4.92 -1.76 -12.62
N ALA A 82 -6.06 -2.29 -13.08
CA ALA A 82 -6.99 -3.03 -12.24
C ALA A 82 -6.42 -4.41 -11.83
N ALA A 83 -5.67 -5.05 -12.73
CA ALA A 83 -4.96 -6.29 -12.42
C ALA A 83 -3.89 -6.08 -11.33
N TYR A 84 -3.15 -4.96 -11.38
CA TYR A 84 -2.21 -4.59 -10.32
C TYR A 84 -2.91 -4.40 -8.98
N VAL A 85 -4.02 -3.65 -8.91
CA VAL A 85 -4.78 -3.45 -7.66
C VAL A 85 -5.22 -4.79 -7.07
N SER A 86 -5.72 -5.70 -7.91
CA SER A 86 -6.13 -7.04 -7.51
C SER A 86 -4.96 -7.89 -7.01
N CYS A 87 -3.79 -7.76 -7.62
CA CYS A 87 -2.57 -8.44 -7.19
C CYS A 87 -2.10 -7.91 -5.83
N ALA A 88 -2.04 -6.59 -5.67
CA ALA A 88 -1.62 -5.93 -4.43
C ALA A 88 -2.55 -6.26 -3.26
N ALA A 89 -3.87 -6.26 -3.46
CA ALA A 89 -4.84 -6.65 -2.43
C ALA A 89 -4.59 -8.10 -1.95
N LYS A 90 -4.41 -9.05 -2.87
CA LYS A 90 -4.08 -10.45 -2.54
C LYS A 90 -2.74 -10.59 -1.80
N GLN A 91 -1.78 -9.70 -2.06
CA GLN A 91 -0.52 -9.69 -1.32
C GLN A 91 -0.75 -9.25 0.14
N LEU A 92 -1.60 -8.25 0.38
CA LEU A 92 -1.93 -7.80 1.73
C LEU A 92 -2.63 -8.90 2.54
N GLU A 93 -3.58 -9.61 1.93
CA GLU A 93 -4.25 -10.76 2.55
C GLU A 93 -3.25 -11.84 2.97
N LYS A 94 -2.29 -12.18 2.08
CA LYS A 94 -1.24 -13.16 2.37
C LYS A 94 -0.28 -12.70 3.47
N LEU A 95 -0.10 -11.40 3.62
CA LEU A 95 0.74 -10.80 4.66
C LEU A 95 0.01 -10.64 6.00
N GLY A 96 -1.29 -10.96 6.07
CA GLY A 96 -2.08 -10.89 7.29
C GLY A 96 -2.47 -9.46 7.71
N VAL A 97 -2.51 -8.52 6.76
CA VAL A 97 -2.99 -7.15 7.03
C VAL A 97 -4.49 -7.19 7.35
N ASP A 98 -4.90 -6.51 8.43
CA ASP A 98 -6.32 -6.30 8.77
C ASP A 98 -6.91 -5.25 7.83
N ILE A 99 -7.84 -5.64 6.95
CA ILE A 99 -8.41 -4.77 5.92
C ILE A 99 -9.85 -4.43 6.29
N ARG A 100 -10.11 -3.16 6.58
CA ARG A 100 -11.42 -2.63 6.96
C ARG A 100 -11.99 -1.73 5.87
N MET A 101 -12.80 -2.35 5.01
CA MET A 101 -13.57 -1.67 3.95
C MET A 101 -14.79 -0.93 4.51
N ASN A 102 -15.39 -0.07 3.69
CA ASN A 102 -16.57 0.73 4.05
C ASN A 102 -16.41 1.49 5.39
N THR A 103 -15.17 1.87 5.71
CA THR A 103 -14.82 2.49 6.99
C THR A 103 -14.03 3.76 6.71
N GLU A 104 -14.68 4.90 6.91
CA GLU A 104 -13.99 6.20 6.88
C GLU A 104 -13.15 6.36 8.15
N TYR A 105 -11.87 6.69 7.98
CA TYR A 105 -10.96 6.85 9.09
C TYR A 105 -11.04 8.27 9.65
N THR A 106 -11.50 8.40 10.90
CA THR A 106 -11.73 9.69 11.56
C THR A 106 -10.80 9.88 12.77
N ALA A 107 -10.76 11.10 13.32
CA ALA A 107 -9.97 11.39 14.52
C ALA A 107 -10.43 10.55 15.72
N GLU A 108 -11.73 10.33 15.88
CA GLU A 108 -12.30 9.51 16.95
C GLU A 108 -11.88 8.03 16.81
N LEU A 109 -11.73 7.56 15.57
CA LEU A 109 -11.24 6.21 15.31
C LEU A 109 -9.75 6.09 15.65
N CYS A 110 -8.96 7.11 15.33
CA CYS A 110 -7.55 7.18 15.72
C CYS A 110 -7.39 7.13 17.25
N ASP A 111 -8.19 7.90 17.99
CA ASP A 111 -8.15 7.92 19.46
C ASP A 111 -8.54 6.58 20.09
N ARG A 112 -9.41 5.81 19.41
CA ARG A 112 -9.84 4.48 19.85
C ARG A 112 -8.81 3.40 19.57
N GLU A 113 -8.30 3.34 18.35
CA GLU A 113 -7.37 2.30 17.90
C GLU A 113 -5.94 2.53 18.46
N LYS A 114 -5.60 3.79 18.77
CA LYS A 114 -4.31 4.22 19.31
C LYS A 114 -3.11 3.64 18.55
N PRO A 115 -3.00 3.90 17.23
CA PRO A 115 -1.86 3.41 16.46
C PRO A 115 -0.57 4.14 16.85
N ASP A 116 0.56 3.44 16.76
CA ASP A 116 1.87 4.05 16.94
C ASP A 116 2.22 4.98 15.78
N LYS A 117 1.70 4.66 14.58
CA LYS A 117 1.86 5.45 13.35
C LYS A 117 0.61 5.37 12.49
N VAL A 118 0.24 6.53 11.94
CA VAL A 118 -0.78 6.67 10.88
C VAL A 118 -0.06 7.08 9.59
N ILE A 119 -0.40 6.42 8.49
CA ILE A 119 0.11 6.68 7.13
C ILE A 119 -1.07 7.08 6.24
#